data_AF-A0A318SXW5-F1
#
_entry.id   AF-A0A318SXW5-F1
#
_cell.length_a   1.000
_cell.length_b   1.000
_cell.length_c   1.000
_cell.angle_alpha   90.00
_cell.angle_beta   90.00
_cell.angle_gamma   90.00
#
_symmetry.space_group_name_H-M   'P 1'
#
loop_
_entity.id
_entity.type
_entity.pdbx_description
1 polymer ?
#
loop_
_entity_poly.entity_id
_entity_poly.type
_entity_poly.pdbx_seq_one_letter_code
_entity_poly.pdbx_strand_id
1 'polypeptide(L)'
;MVAYSFAPMFCPLVAAGVKSQTVRGHRRRHARPGEPIHLYRAMRTRHCRKLVDPDPVCVSVHDIVIEVSPLIDVLIASIIIGSIALHSDEIEDFARADGFGQGHLLGGERSVSARAEMGQFWQRYHGLGRFEGVLIQWKPWSA
;
A
#
# COMPACT_ATOMS: atom_id res chain seq x y z
N MET A 1 17.57 -7.60 6.31
CA MET A 1 16.70 -6.56 6.90
C MET A 1 16.30 -5.59 5.80
N VAL A 2 15.00 -5.36 5.59
CA VAL A 2 14.46 -4.58 4.46
C VAL A 2 13.71 -3.37 5.00
N ALA A 3 13.94 -2.22 4.38
CA ALA A 3 13.30 -0.96 4.74
C ALA A 3 12.37 -0.47 3.64
N TYR A 4 11.20 0.01 4.06
CA TYR A 4 10.19 0.59 3.19
C TYR A 4 9.94 2.05 3.58
N SER A 5 10.10 2.96 2.62
CA SER A 5 9.78 4.38 2.80
C SER A 5 8.36 4.68 2.29
N PHE A 6 7.61 5.46 3.05
CA PHE A 6 6.24 5.87 2.71
C PHE A 6 6.15 7.34 2.31
N ALA A 7 5.16 7.66 1.48
CA ALA A 7 4.77 9.03 1.21
C ALA A 7 4.24 9.69 2.50
N PRO A 8 4.39 11.01 2.67
CA PRO A 8 3.98 11.72 3.88
C PRO A 8 2.54 11.43 4.32
N MET A 9 1.60 11.35 3.37
CA MET A 9 0.17 11.07 3.62
C MET A 9 -0.09 9.74 4.35
N PHE A 10 0.71 8.71 4.09
CA PHE A 10 0.54 7.40 4.74
C PHE A 10 1.26 7.30 6.08
N CYS A 11 2.15 8.24 6.41
CA CYS A 11 2.99 8.13 7.60
C CYS A 11 2.19 8.03 8.91
N PRO A 12 1.13 8.84 9.14
CA PRO A 12 0.30 8.70 10.34
C PRO A 12 -0.41 7.34 10.40
N LEU A 13 -0.90 6.83 9.27
CA LEU A 13 -1.61 5.56 9.18
C LEU A 13 -0.70 4.36 9.45
N VAL A 14 0.53 4.41 8.94
CA VAL A 14 1.54 3.39 9.22
C VAL A 14 1.95 3.43 10.69
N ALA A 15 2.20 4.63 11.24
CA ALA A 15 2.57 4.79 12.65
C ALA A 15 1.46 4.33 13.60
N ALA A 16 0.20 4.55 13.25
CA ALA A 16 -0.98 4.11 14.01
C ALA A 16 -1.34 2.63 13.80
N GLY A 17 -0.62 1.90 12.95
CA GLY A 17 -0.93 0.50 12.62
C GLY A 17 -2.19 0.29 11.77
N VAL A 18 -2.79 1.36 11.26
CA VAL A 18 -3.97 1.32 10.37
C VAL A 18 -3.58 0.78 8.98
N LYS A 19 -2.46 1.26 8.43
CA LYS A 19 -1.90 0.72 7.18
C LYS A 19 -0.95 -0.43 7.50
N SER A 20 -1.34 -1.64 7.12
CA SER A 20 -0.65 -2.90 7.44
C SER A 20 -0.04 -3.59 6.22
N GLN A 21 -0.13 -2.96 5.04
CA GLN A 21 0.45 -3.48 3.81
C GLN A 21 1.02 -2.39 2.90
N THR A 22 1.83 -2.81 1.92
CA THR A 22 2.36 -1.97 0.86
C THR A 22 2.57 -2.76 -0.42
N VAL A 23 2.21 -2.15 -1.55
CA VAL A 23 2.60 -2.63 -2.88
C VAL A 23 3.94 -2.02 -3.29
N ARG A 24 4.83 -2.83 -3.88
CA ARG A 24 6.15 -2.40 -4.37
C ARG A 24 6.47 -3.09 -5.69
N GLY A 25 7.15 -2.40 -6.59
CA GLY A 25 7.69 -3.04 -7.79
C GLY A 25 8.71 -4.13 -7.45
N HIS A 26 8.99 -5.02 -8.41
CA HIS A 26 10.00 -6.05 -8.25
C HIS A 26 11.38 -5.44 -7.98
N ARG A 27 12.12 -6.07 -7.06
CA ARG A 27 13.47 -5.70 -6.67
C ARG A 27 14.25 -6.98 -6.37
N ARG A 28 15.59 -6.89 -6.38
CA ARG A 28 16.47 -8.02 -6.03
C ARG A 28 16.08 -8.74 -4.74
N ARG A 29 15.57 -8.00 -3.75
CA ARG A 29 15.12 -8.56 -2.47
C ARG A 29 14.01 -7.71 -1.84
N HIS A 30 12.96 -8.39 -1.39
CA HIS A 30 11.97 -7.89 -0.44
C HIS A 30 12.09 -8.63 0.90
N ALA A 31 11.29 -8.23 1.90
CA ALA A 31 11.18 -8.98 3.14
C ALA A 31 10.68 -10.40 2.88
N ARG A 32 10.86 -11.30 3.86
CA ARG A 32 10.24 -12.62 3.85
C ARG A 32 9.35 -12.78 5.09
N PRO A 33 8.34 -13.64 5.06
CA PRO A 33 7.56 -13.95 6.25
C PRO A 33 8.47 -14.32 7.43
N GLY A 34 8.20 -13.74 8.60
CA GLY A 34 9.02 -13.88 9.82
C GLY A 34 10.18 -12.88 9.95
N GLU A 35 10.52 -12.12 8.91
CA GLU A 35 11.55 -11.09 9.01
C GLU A 35 10.98 -9.77 9.58
N PRO A 36 11.73 -9.06 10.45
CA PRO A 36 11.38 -7.69 10.83
C PRO A 36 11.55 -6.76 9.62
N ILE A 37 10.62 -5.81 9.48
CA ILE A 37 10.65 -4.79 8.43
C ILE A 37 10.74 -3.41 9.05
N HIS A 38 11.60 -2.56 8.48
CA HIS A 38 11.71 -1.19 8.96
C HIS A 38 10.82 -0.27 8.15
N LEU A 39 9.95 0.45 8.83
CA LEU A 39 9.02 1.40 8.20
C LEU A 39 9.53 2.82 8.44
N TYR A 40 9.82 3.54 7.36
CA TYR A 40 10.41 4.88 7.40
C TYR A 40 9.63 5.88 6.57
N ARG A 41 9.92 7.17 6.76
CA ARG A 41 9.66 8.20 5.74
C ARG A 41 10.95 8.87 5.30
N ALA A 42 10.91 9.47 4.11
CA ALA A 42 11.98 10.29 3.55
C ALA A 42 13.39 9.65 3.67
N MET A 43 13.48 8.34 3.41
CA MET A 43 14.76 7.62 3.45
C MET A 43 15.80 8.29 2.54
N ARG A 44 17.08 8.27 2.97
CA ARG A 44 18.23 8.92 2.29
C ARG A 44 18.18 10.45 2.26
N THR A 45 17.36 11.06 3.11
CA THR A 45 17.34 12.50 3.32
C THR A 45 17.56 12.83 4.79
N ARG A 46 17.89 14.10 5.11
CA ARG A 46 17.97 14.58 6.50
C ARG A 46 16.64 14.49 7.28
N HIS A 47 15.52 14.29 6.58
CA HIS A 47 14.19 14.18 7.16
C HIS A 47 13.78 12.71 7.41
N CYS A 48 14.72 11.77 7.29
CA CYS A 48 14.50 10.37 7.55
C CYS A 48 14.06 10.15 9.00
N ARG A 49 12.94 9.46 9.20
CA ARG A 49 12.50 9.01 10.54
C ARG A 49 11.82 7.65 10.47
N LYS A 50 12.06 6.81 11.47
CA LYS A 50 11.34 5.55 11.69
C LYS A 50 9.89 5.88 12.06
N LEU A 51 8.95 5.08 11.58
CA LEU A 51 7.51 5.30 11.77
C LEU A 51 6.92 4.39 12.85
N VAL A 52 7.48 3.20 13.04
CA VAL A 52 6.99 2.18 13.98
C VAL A 52 8.17 1.62 14.76
N ASP A 53 8.03 1.50 16.07
CA ASP A 53 8.99 0.87 16.96
C ASP A 53 8.23 0.13 18.09
N PRO A 54 8.46 -1.18 18.32
CA PRO A 54 9.42 -2.06 17.65
C PRO A 54 9.07 -2.35 16.17
N ASP A 55 10.03 -2.88 15.41
CA ASP A 55 9.82 -3.21 13.99
C ASP A 55 8.75 -4.30 13.81
N PRO A 56 7.72 -4.08 12.97
CA PRO A 56 6.72 -5.09 12.70
C PRO A 56 7.30 -6.26 11.91
N VAL A 57 6.65 -7.42 12.03
CA VAL A 57 7.07 -8.65 11.35
C VAL A 57 6.30 -8.81 10.05
N CYS A 58 7.02 -9.04 8.95
CA CYS A 58 6.41 -9.42 7.68
C CYS A 58 5.69 -10.76 7.86
N VAL A 59 4.44 -10.83 7.40
CA VAL A 59 3.62 -12.05 7.52
C VAL A 59 3.35 -12.72 6.18
N SER A 60 3.37 -11.96 5.09
CA SER A 60 3.16 -12.48 3.75
C SER A 60 3.84 -11.61 2.71
N VAL A 61 4.23 -12.25 1.60
CA VAL A 61 4.70 -11.60 0.39
C VAL A 61 4.11 -12.38 -0.79
N HIS A 62 3.37 -11.68 -1.64
CA HIS A 62 2.71 -12.27 -2.81
C HIS A 62 2.94 -11.39 -4.04
N ASP A 63 3.01 -12.01 -5.21
CA ASP A 63 2.94 -11.26 -6.46
C ASP A 63 1.57 -10.59 -6.56
N ILE A 64 1.54 -9.38 -7.11
CA ILE A 64 0.32 -8.61 -7.30
C ILE A 64 0.32 -7.93 -8.66
N VAL A 65 -0.83 -8.00 -9.32
CA VAL A 65 -1.14 -7.25 -10.53
C VAL A 65 -2.26 -6.28 -10.23
N ILE A 66 -2.08 -5.01 -10.60
CA ILE A 66 -3.09 -3.96 -10.47
C ILE A 66 -3.33 -3.37 -11.86
N GLU A 67 -4.58 -3.35 -12.29
CA GLU A 67 -4.99 -2.73 -13.54
C GLU A 67 -5.70 -1.41 -13.23
N VAL A 68 -5.20 -0.31 -13.79
CA VAL A 68 -5.76 1.03 -13.64
C VAL A 68 -6.35 1.48 -14.98
N SER A 69 -7.65 1.73 -15.04
CA SER A 69 -8.37 2.03 -16.28
C SER A 69 -9.29 3.24 -16.13
N PRO A 70 -9.27 4.21 -17.07
CA PRO A 70 -10.19 5.34 -17.08
C PRO A 70 -11.60 4.95 -17.56
N LEU A 71 -11.83 3.70 -17.97
CA LEU A 71 -13.13 3.21 -18.44
C LEU A 71 -14.14 2.99 -17.29
N ILE A 72 -13.71 3.16 -16.05
CA ILE A 72 -14.53 3.05 -14.85
C ILE A 72 -14.21 4.21 -13.89
N ASP A 73 -15.20 4.70 -13.15
CA ASP A 73 -15.05 5.90 -12.31
C ASP A 73 -14.05 5.72 -11.16
N VAL A 74 -13.97 4.50 -10.60
CA VAL A 74 -13.08 4.18 -9.47
C VAL A 74 -11.63 3.91 -9.87
N LEU A 75 -11.34 3.89 -11.17
CA LEU A 75 -10.03 3.69 -11.81
C LEU A 75 -9.32 2.35 -11.57
N ILE A 76 -9.34 1.77 -10.36
CA ILE A 76 -8.82 0.41 -10.13
C ILE A 76 -9.77 -0.59 -10.77
N ALA A 77 -9.39 -1.19 -11.89
CA ALA A 77 -10.22 -2.14 -12.64
C ALA A 77 -10.20 -3.53 -12.00
N SER A 78 -9.01 -4.02 -11.66
CA SER A 78 -8.82 -5.32 -11.00
C SER A 78 -7.57 -5.33 -10.16
N ILE A 79 -7.59 -6.18 -9.13
CA ILE A 79 -6.42 -6.57 -8.35
C ILE A 79 -6.34 -8.10 -8.36
N ILE A 80 -5.18 -8.64 -8.70
CA ILE A 80 -4.90 -10.08 -8.66
C ILE A 80 -3.73 -10.29 -7.70
N ILE A 81 -3.90 -11.16 -6.71
CA ILE A 81 -2.85 -11.53 -5.75
C ILE A 81 -2.51 -12.99 -5.98
N GLY A 82 -1.26 -13.26 -6.38
CA GLY A 82 -0.87 -14.57 -6.90
C GLY A 82 -1.71 -14.94 -8.12
N SER A 83 -2.57 -15.96 -7.98
CA SER A 83 -3.52 -16.40 -9.01
C SER A 83 -4.97 -16.03 -8.74
N ILE A 84 -5.24 -15.29 -7.65
CA ILE A 84 -6.61 -15.00 -7.19
C ILE A 84 -6.96 -13.57 -7.57
N ALA A 85 -7.99 -13.41 -8.40
CA ALA A 85 -8.59 -12.11 -8.67
C ALA A 85 -9.54 -11.73 -7.52
N LEU A 86 -9.37 -10.54 -6.97
CA LEU A 86 -10.21 -10.03 -5.89
C LEU A 86 -11.57 -9.57 -6.42
N HIS A 87 -12.62 -9.84 -5.66
CA HIS A 87 -13.95 -9.27 -5.84
C HIS A 87 -13.99 -7.78 -5.44
N SER A 88 -15.08 -7.09 -5.78
CA SER A 88 -15.16 -5.64 -5.62
C SER A 88 -15.09 -5.17 -4.16
N ASP A 89 -15.70 -5.92 -3.25
CA ASP A 89 -15.63 -5.73 -1.80
C ASP A 89 -14.24 -6.05 -1.25
N GLU A 90 -13.60 -7.12 -1.73
CA GLU A 90 -12.23 -7.46 -1.36
C GLU A 90 -11.22 -6.39 -1.84
N ILE A 91 -11.45 -5.75 -2.99
CA ILE A 91 -10.65 -4.60 -3.46
C ILE A 91 -10.84 -3.39 -2.54
N GLU A 92 -12.05 -3.16 -2.05
CA GLU A 92 -12.31 -2.08 -1.08
C GLU A 92 -11.57 -2.34 0.24
N ASP A 93 -11.62 -3.55 0.76
CA ASP A 93 -10.88 -3.96 1.97
C ASP A 93 -9.37 -3.90 1.75
N PHE A 94 -8.89 -4.33 0.58
CA PHE A 94 -7.50 -4.20 0.18
C PHE A 94 -7.04 -2.73 0.22
N ALA A 95 -7.83 -1.83 -0.38
CA ALA A 95 -7.49 -0.41 -0.41
C ALA A 95 -7.45 0.19 1.01
N ARG A 96 -8.37 -0.21 1.89
CA ARG A 96 -8.37 0.21 3.30
C ARG A 96 -7.13 -0.27 4.06
N ALA A 97 -6.76 -1.53 3.90
CA ALA A 97 -5.55 -2.08 4.50
C ALA A 97 -4.28 -1.40 3.96
N ASP A 98 -4.31 -0.96 2.68
CA ASP A 98 -3.26 -0.14 2.07
C ASP A 98 -3.38 1.36 2.44
N GLY A 99 -4.21 1.71 3.41
CA GLY A 99 -4.31 3.04 4.01
C GLY A 99 -5.13 4.05 3.22
N PHE A 100 -5.97 3.62 2.28
CA PHE A 100 -6.93 4.47 1.59
C PHE A 100 -8.30 4.49 2.31
N GLY A 101 -9.21 5.38 1.91
CA GLY A 101 -10.55 5.52 2.49
C GLY A 101 -10.63 6.53 3.65
N GLN A 102 -9.59 7.34 3.87
CA GLN A 102 -9.59 8.37 4.92
C GLN A 102 -10.20 9.69 4.44
N GLY A 103 -10.50 9.80 3.14
CA GLY A 103 -11.30 10.89 2.57
C GLY A 103 -10.54 12.19 2.30
N HIS A 104 -9.23 12.26 2.56
CA HIS A 104 -8.45 13.49 2.48
C HIS A 104 -7.02 13.32 1.96
N LEU A 105 -6.57 12.12 1.57
CA LEU A 105 -5.13 11.91 1.35
C LEU A 105 -4.59 12.61 0.10
N LEU A 106 -5.46 12.97 -0.84
CA LEU A 106 -5.11 13.67 -2.09
C LEU A 106 -5.54 15.14 -2.13
N GLY A 107 -6.10 15.69 -1.04
CA GLY A 107 -6.49 17.11 -0.95
C GLY A 107 -7.62 17.54 -1.90
N GLY A 108 -8.35 16.58 -2.49
CA GLY A 108 -9.52 16.81 -3.34
C GLY A 108 -10.85 16.55 -2.61
N GLU A 109 -11.95 16.52 -3.38
CA GLU A 109 -13.26 16.13 -2.86
C GLU A 109 -13.20 14.74 -2.22
N ARG A 110 -14.04 14.52 -1.20
CA ARG A 110 -14.08 13.25 -0.47
C ARG A 110 -14.39 12.11 -1.44
N SER A 111 -13.43 11.21 -1.65
CA SER A 111 -13.64 10.01 -2.46
C SER A 111 -14.79 9.18 -1.90
N VAL A 112 -15.61 8.63 -2.81
CA VAL A 112 -16.78 7.81 -2.46
C VAL A 112 -16.42 6.48 -1.81
N SER A 113 -15.21 5.96 -2.04
CA SER A 113 -14.73 4.69 -1.49
C SER A 113 -13.21 4.64 -1.38
N ALA A 114 -12.67 3.67 -0.62
CA ALA A 114 -11.22 3.46 -0.53
C ALA A 114 -10.62 3.04 -1.87
N ARG A 115 -11.34 2.20 -2.64
CA ARG A 115 -10.95 1.82 -4.01
C ARG A 115 -10.81 3.05 -4.92
N ALA A 116 -11.74 4.00 -4.85
CA ALA A 116 -11.68 5.21 -5.65
C ALA A 116 -10.48 6.10 -5.28
N GLU A 117 -10.22 6.28 -3.98
CA GLU A 117 -9.06 7.06 -3.50
C GLU A 117 -7.73 6.40 -3.92
N MET A 118 -7.67 5.06 -3.84
CA MET A 118 -6.55 4.29 -4.36
C MET A 118 -6.39 4.50 -5.87
N GLY A 119 -7.47 4.44 -6.65
CA GLY A 119 -7.45 4.66 -8.09
C GLY A 119 -6.87 6.02 -8.49
N GLN A 120 -7.33 7.09 -7.83
CA GLN A 120 -6.82 8.44 -8.05
C GLN A 120 -5.32 8.54 -7.71
N PHE A 121 -4.90 7.92 -6.60
CA PHE A 121 -3.49 7.89 -6.21
C PHE A 121 -2.65 7.17 -7.26
N TRP A 122 -3.10 5.99 -7.70
CA TRP A 122 -2.39 5.18 -8.68
C TRP A 122 -2.28 5.87 -10.02
N GLN A 123 -3.37 6.44 -10.53
CA GLN A 123 -3.34 7.26 -11.75
C GLN A 123 -2.33 8.40 -11.64
N ARG A 124 -2.32 9.13 -10.52
CA ARG A 124 -1.45 10.30 -10.31
C ARG A 124 0.04 9.95 -10.22
N TYR A 125 0.39 8.87 -9.53
CA TYR A 125 1.78 8.55 -9.20
C TYR A 125 2.39 7.40 -10.01
N HIS A 126 1.56 6.55 -10.61
CA HIS A 126 1.97 5.37 -11.38
C HIS A 126 1.45 5.38 -12.83
N GLY A 127 0.39 6.14 -13.12
CA GLY A 127 -0.22 6.22 -14.44
C GLY A 127 -1.36 5.22 -14.66
N LEU A 128 -1.86 5.17 -15.89
CA LEU A 128 -2.87 4.20 -16.34
C LEU A 128 -2.20 2.91 -16.83
N GLY A 129 -2.96 1.82 -16.84
CA GLY A 129 -2.56 0.52 -17.34
C GLY A 129 -2.17 -0.47 -16.25
N ARG A 130 -1.35 -1.44 -16.65
CA ARG A 130 -0.98 -2.59 -15.83
C ARG A 130 0.26 -2.31 -14.99
N PHE A 131 0.16 -2.61 -13.70
CA PHE A 131 1.28 -2.68 -12.79
C PHE A 131 1.51 -4.12 -12.32
N GLU A 132 2.77 -4.55 -12.31
CA GLU A 132 3.20 -5.83 -11.74
C GLU A 132 4.23 -5.59 -10.63
N GLY A 133 4.05 -6.27 -9.51
CA GLY A 133 4.96 -6.15 -8.39
C GLY A 133 4.66 -7.15 -7.29
N VAL A 134 4.95 -6.75 -6.06
CA VAL A 134 4.72 -7.55 -4.87
C VAL A 134 3.89 -6.78 -3.84
N LEU A 135 2.97 -7.49 -3.21
CA LEU A 135 2.29 -7.10 -2.00
C LEU A 135 3.10 -7.61 -0.81
N ILE A 136 3.46 -6.73 0.12
CA ILE A 136 4.06 -7.08 1.41
C ILE A 136 3.08 -6.70 2.51
N GLN A 137 2.77 -7.65 3.39
CA GLN A 137 1.90 -7.41 4.54
C GLN A 137 2.66 -7.69 5.83
N TRP A 138 2.28 -6.98 6.89
CA TRP A 138 2.82 -7.14 8.23
C TRP A 138 1.70 -7.06 9.27
N LYS A 139 1.94 -7.65 10.44
CA LYS A 139 1.06 -7.43 11.58
C LYS A 139 1.47 -6.13 12.28
N PRO A 140 0.51 -5.27 12.67
CA PRO A 140 0.78 -4.25 13.68
C PRO A 140 1.35 -4.93 14.92
N TRP A 141 2.30 -4.28 15.60
CA TRP A 141 2.77 -4.79 16.88
C TRP A 141 1.63 -4.71 17.90
N SER A 142 1.15 -5.86 18.38
CA SER A 142 0.31 -5.95 19.58
C SER A 142 1.23 -5.97 20.79
N ALA A 143 1.12 -4.96 21.65
CA ALA A 143 1.80 -4.93 22.94
C ALA A 143 1.39 -6.13 23.82
#